data_AF-A0A2L1J8G9-F1
#
_entry.id   AF-A0A2L1J8G9-F1
#
_cell.length_a   1.000
_cell.length_b   1.000
_cell.length_c   1.000
_cell.angle_alpha   90.00
_cell.angle_beta   90.00
_cell.angle_gamma   90.00
#
_symmetry.space_group_name_H-M   'P 1'
#
loop_
_entity.id
_entity.type
_entity.pdbx_description
1 polymer ?
#
loop_
_entity_poly.entity_id
_entity_poly.type
_entity_poly.pdbx_seq_one_letter_code
_entity_poly.pdbx_strand_id
1 'polypeptide(L)'
;MIARLFGGSEPPVAKPSATRDNSHLNPADFLNLDDRNLIADMYAYAHAEGADLTYVTYLASILSTYRYYNDGRQLGGGNNGYDADGYRVTFDFKKEEAQIASRILNGSAINSTRIDQGFLRYILHPDHGAFTNLGGIPFLERMVNKFSNEGDDQPPLGSEFATFKKISFEDYAVRTTNKAIRLPPDKSVAVVINGVWSLTEYGKACGYAIDSATGRLSTPSDSPGEKTPPPSTLGVPATDAANRTILDALAETRDQPTPRWIWPGHLFTILRNIKP
;
A
#
# COMPACT_ATOMS: atom_id res chain seq x y z
N MET A 1 -16.10 -19.45 -4.77
CA MET A 1 -14.80 -18.74 -4.96
C MET A 1 -14.54 -18.36 -6.41
N ILE A 2 -14.33 -19.32 -7.33
CA ILE A 2 -13.80 -19.08 -8.69
C ILE A 2 -14.55 -17.99 -9.46
N ALA A 3 -15.87 -18.07 -9.55
CA ALA A 3 -16.67 -17.07 -10.26
C ALA A 3 -16.57 -15.66 -9.65
N ARG A 4 -16.37 -15.55 -8.33
CA ARG A 4 -16.32 -14.27 -7.60
C ARG A 4 -14.95 -13.60 -7.62
N LEU A 5 -13.87 -14.39 -7.60
CA LEU A 5 -12.50 -13.85 -7.51
C LEU A 5 -11.73 -13.86 -8.84
N PHE A 6 -12.00 -14.84 -9.71
CA PHE A 6 -11.20 -15.10 -10.91
C PHE A 6 -12.00 -14.99 -12.22
N GLY A 7 -13.29 -14.67 -12.17
CA GLY A 7 -14.09 -14.48 -13.39
C GLY A 7 -14.36 -15.77 -14.19
N GLY A 8 -14.23 -16.95 -13.57
CA GLY A 8 -14.68 -18.22 -14.15
C GLY A 8 -13.62 -19.33 -14.27
N SER A 9 -12.34 -19.00 -14.22
CA SER A 9 -11.25 -19.99 -14.18
C SER A 9 -10.20 -19.57 -13.17
N GLU A 10 -9.74 -20.51 -12.35
CA GLU A 10 -8.67 -20.24 -11.40
C GLU A 10 -7.30 -20.21 -12.11
N PRO A 11 -6.54 -19.10 -12.05
CA PRO A 11 -5.24 -19.00 -12.70
C PRO A 11 -4.13 -19.61 -11.82
N PRO A 12 -2.94 -19.89 -12.37
CA PRO A 12 -1.76 -20.17 -11.56
C PRO A 12 -1.48 -19.07 -10.52
N VAL A 13 -0.84 -19.43 -9.41
CA VAL A 13 -0.44 -18.44 -8.39
C VAL A 13 0.63 -17.50 -8.96
N ALA A 14 0.34 -16.20 -8.94
CA ALA A 14 1.29 -15.17 -9.35
C ALA A 14 2.42 -15.04 -8.32
N LYS A 15 3.62 -14.66 -8.78
CA LYS A 15 4.77 -14.46 -7.89
C LYS A 15 4.68 -13.09 -7.20
N PRO A 16 4.57 -13.02 -5.86
CA PRO A 16 4.66 -11.75 -5.15
C PRO A 16 6.11 -11.25 -5.11
N SER A 17 6.37 -9.96 -4.91
CA SER A 17 5.37 -8.87 -4.94
C SER A 17 5.04 -8.44 -6.37
N ALA A 18 3.98 -7.65 -6.53
CA ALA A 18 3.70 -7.03 -7.82
C ALA A 18 4.86 -6.09 -8.21
N THR A 19 5.41 -6.32 -9.41
CA THR A 19 6.42 -5.50 -10.07
C THR A 19 5.80 -4.86 -11.31
N ARG A 20 6.59 -4.06 -12.04
CA ARG A 20 6.15 -3.50 -13.32
C ARG A 20 5.65 -4.56 -14.30
N ASP A 21 6.21 -5.78 -14.22
CA ASP A 21 5.97 -6.81 -15.22
C ASP A 21 4.66 -7.59 -14.97
N ASN A 22 4.14 -7.57 -13.73
CA ASN A 22 2.93 -8.31 -13.35
C ASN A 22 1.89 -7.45 -12.61
N SER A 23 2.07 -6.12 -12.53
CA SER A 23 1.12 -5.20 -11.88
C SER A 23 -0.22 -5.05 -12.58
N HIS A 24 -0.35 -5.59 -13.80
CA HIS A 24 -1.61 -5.64 -14.55
C HIS A 24 -2.48 -6.84 -14.18
N LEU A 25 -1.94 -7.81 -13.43
CA LEU A 25 -2.67 -8.99 -12.99
C LEU A 25 -3.69 -8.64 -11.91
N ASN A 26 -4.72 -9.49 -11.77
CA ASN A 26 -5.70 -9.35 -10.72
C ASN A 26 -5.01 -9.62 -9.35
N PRO A 27 -5.19 -8.77 -8.33
CA PRO A 27 -4.63 -9.03 -7.00
C PRO A 27 -4.98 -10.41 -6.43
N ALA A 28 -6.15 -10.96 -6.75
CA ALA A 28 -6.54 -12.30 -6.31
C ALA A 28 -5.59 -13.40 -6.83
N ASP A 29 -4.89 -13.16 -7.94
CA ASP A 29 -3.96 -14.12 -8.53
C ASP A 29 -2.73 -14.33 -7.61
N PHE A 30 -2.44 -13.37 -6.74
CA PHE A 30 -1.33 -13.41 -5.76
C PHE A 30 -1.70 -14.14 -4.45
N LEU A 31 -2.95 -14.56 -4.27
CA LEU A 31 -3.32 -15.45 -3.17
C LEU A 31 -2.58 -16.78 -3.32
N ASN A 32 -1.87 -17.21 -2.28
CA ASN A 32 -1.19 -18.50 -2.28
C ASN A 32 -2.21 -19.66 -2.17
N LEU A 33 -1.76 -20.90 -2.35
CA LEU A 33 -2.68 -22.05 -2.34
C LEU A 33 -3.42 -22.22 -1.00
N ASP A 34 -2.78 -21.92 0.12
CA ASP A 34 -3.40 -22.01 1.45
C ASP A 34 -4.47 -20.94 1.62
N ASP A 35 -4.20 -19.69 1.19
CA ASP A 35 -5.16 -18.59 1.18
C ASP A 35 -6.39 -18.98 0.34
N ARG A 36 -6.18 -19.55 -0.86
CA ARG A 36 -7.27 -19.95 -1.76
C ARG A 36 -8.11 -21.09 -1.20
N ASN A 37 -7.47 -22.12 -0.64
CA ASN A 37 -8.17 -23.22 0.03
C ASN A 37 -9.00 -22.71 1.21
N LEU A 38 -8.41 -21.84 2.04
CA LEU A 38 -9.11 -21.22 3.17
C LEU A 38 -10.31 -20.38 2.71
N ILE A 39 -10.13 -19.55 1.68
CA ILE A 39 -11.22 -18.72 1.14
C ILE A 39 -12.33 -19.60 0.55
N ALA A 40 -12.01 -20.70 -0.12
CA ALA A 40 -13.00 -21.66 -0.60
C ALA A 40 -13.83 -22.24 0.55
N ASP A 41 -13.16 -22.63 1.65
CA ASP A 41 -13.83 -23.13 2.86
C ASP A 41 -14.68 -22.04 3.54
N MET A 42 -14.20 -20.79 3.58
CA MET A 42 -14.97 -19.64 4.08
C MET A 42 -16.24 -19.40 3.26
N TYR A 43 -16.17 -19.51 1.93
CA TYR A 43 -17.36 -19.42 1.08
C TYR A 43 -18.34 -20.55 1.37
N ALA A 44 -17.87 -21.79 1.54
CA ALA A 44 -18.72 -22.93 1.86
C ALA A 44 -19.41 -22.75 3.22
N TYR A 45 -18.64 -22.33 4.24
CA TYR A 45 -19.16 -22.05 5.58
C TYR A 45 -20.18 -20.91 5.56
N ALA A 46 -19.83 -19.74 5.01
CA ALA A 46 -20.74 -18.60 4.93
C ALA A 46 -22.03 -18.93 4.17
N HIS A 47 -21.94 -19.74 3.11
CA HIS A 47 -23.11 -20.20 2.37
C HIS A 47 -24.02 -21.11 3.20
N ALA A 48 -23.44 -22.10 3.89
CA ALA A 48 -24.18 -23.04 4.72
C ALA A 48 -24.90 -22.34 5.89
N GLU A 49 -24.28 -21.30 6.44
CA GLU A 49 -24.80 -20.51 7.56
C GLU A 49 -25.74 -19.37 7.13
N GLY A 50 -26.01 -19.21 5.83
CA GLY A 50 -26.89 -18.15 5.31
C GLY A 50 -26.32 -16.73 5.42
N ALA A 51 -25.01 -16.58 5.57
CA ALA A 51 -24.33 -15.29 5.56
C ALA A 51 -24.15 -14.76 4.12
N ASP A 52 -24.13 -13.43 3.98
CA ASP A 52 -23.85 -12.78 2.71
C ASP A 52 -22.40 -13.06 2.29
N LEU A 53 -22.22 -13.74 1.16
CA LEU A 53 -20.91 -14.10 0.61
C LEU A 53 -20.03 -12.90 0.25
N THR A 54 -20.61 -11.69 0.23
CA THR A 54 -19.87 -10.44 0.07
C THR A 54 -18.88 -10.21 1.22
N TYR A 55 -19.18 -10.68 2.43
CA TYR A 55 -18.21 -10.65 3.54
C TYR A 55 -16.91 -11.40 3.22
N VAL A 56 -17.03 -12.63 2.70
CA VAL A 56 -15.87 -13.44 2.27
C VAL A 56 -15.17 -12.80 1.09
N THR A 57 -15.92 -12.26 0.13
CA THR A 57 -15.37 -11.56 -1.05
C THR A 57 -14.54 -10.35 -0.62
N TYR A 58 -15.05 -9.57 0.32
CA TYR A 58 -14.39 -8.37 0.83
C TYR A 58 -13.10 -8.73 1.58
N LEU A 59 -13.16 -9.72 2.49
CA LEU A 59 -11.97 -10.22 3.19
C LEU A 59 -10.90 -10.74 2.23
N ALA A 60 -11.30 -11.54 1.23
CA ALA A 60 -10.41 -12.05 0.20
C ALA A 60 -9.75 -10.92 -0.61
N SER A 61 -10.48 -9.84 -0.92
CA SER A 61 -9.93 -8.67 -1.61
C SER A 61 -8.84 -7.97 -0.80
N ILE A 62 -9.02 -7.85 0.52
CA ILE A 62 -8.03 -7.23 1.40
C ILE A 62 -6.78 -8.11 1.51
N LEU A 63 -6.95 -9.43 1.69
CA LEU A 63 -5.84 -10.38 1.71
C LEU A 63 -5.08 -10.42 0.38
N SER A 64 -5.80 -10.39 -0.74
CA SER A 64 -5.23 -10.31 -2.09
C SER A 64 -4.35 -9.08 -2.24
N THR A 65 -4.85 -7.92 -1.77
CA THR A 65 -4.10 -6.65 -1.79
C THR A 65 -2.86 -6.74 -0.91
N TYR A 66 -2.97 -7.33 0.28
CA TYR A 66 -1.83 -7.56 1.17
C TYR A 66 -0.73 -8.39 0.49
N ARG A 67 -1.07 -9.52 -0.15
CA ARG A 67 -0.11 -10.35 -0.90
C ARG A 67 0.49 -9.62 -2.10
N TYR A 68 -0.36 -8.94 -2.87
CA TYR A 68 0.03 -8.16 -4.04
C TYR A 68 1.13 -7.14 -3.70
N TYR A 69 1.00 -6.48 -2.56
CA TYR A 69 1.95 -5.46 -2.09
C TYR A 69 3.03 -6.00 -1.12
N ASN A 70 3.57 -7.19 -1.39
CA ASN A 70 4.65 -7.81 -0.63
C ASN A 70 4.31 -8.01 0.86
N ASP A 71 3.19 -8.68 1.13
CA ASP A 71 2.67 -8.85 2.51
C ASP A 71 2.55 -7.48 3.22
N GLY A 72 1.98 -6.51 2.50
CA GLY A 72 1.78 -5.14 2.95
C GLY A 72 3.05 -4.30 3.06
N ARG A 73 4.27 -4.82 2.83
CA ARG A 73 5.52 -4.06 2.99
C ARG A 73 5.67 -2.91 1.99
N GLN A 74 5.01 -3.00 0.83
CA GLN A 74 4.99 -1.91 -0.16
C GLN A 74 3.87 -0.90 0.11
N LEU A 75 2.93 -1.22 0.99
CA LEU A 75 1.91 -0.31 1.48
C LEU A 75 2.43 0.38 2.73
N GLY A 76 2.83 1.65 2.61
CA GLY A 76 3.18 2.46 3.76
C GLY A 76 2.04 2.55 4.79
N GLY A 77 2.38 2.89 6.04
CA GLY A 77 1.39 3.17 7.08
C GLY A 77 0.61 4.45 6.80
N GLY A 78 -0.72 4.37 6.92
CA GLY A 78 -1.67 5.46 6.69
C GLY A 78 -1.60 6.59 7.71
N ASN A 79 -1.02 6.36 8.89
CA ASN A 79 -0.85 7.38 9.95
C ASN A 79 0.33 8.32 9.72
N ASN A 80 0.81 8.39 8.47
CA ASN A 80 1.86 9.31 8.04
C ASN A 80 1.39 10.50 7.20
N GLY A 81 0.09 10.62 6.94
CA GLY A 81 -0.50 11.64 6.07
C GLY A 81 -0.61 13.03 6.69
N TYR A 82 -0.92 14.02 5.83
CA TYR A 82 -1.23 15.38 6.23
C TYR A 82 -2.59 15.78 5.63
N ASP A 83 -3.34 16.65 6.32
CA ASP A 83 -4.57 17.23 5.78
C ASP A 83 -4.29 18.34 4.75
N ALA A 84 -5.36 18.89 4.16
CA ALA A 84 -5.27 19.94 3.15
C ALA A 84 -4.62 21.23 3.67
N ASP A 85 -4.67 21.46 4.97
CA ASP A 85 -4.01 22.60 5.61
C ASP A 85 -2.54 22.29 5.92
N GLY A 86 -2.08 21.05 5.70
CA GLY A 86 -0.72 20.60 5.95
C GLY A 86 -0.46 20.21 7.41
N TYR A 87 -1.47 19.88 8.21
CA TYR A 87 -1.29 19.31 9.55
C TYR A 87 -1.26 17.80 9.52
N ARG A 88 -0.46 17.19 10.40
CA ARG A 88 -0.36 15.74 10.52
C ARG A 88 -1.71 15.15 10.93
N VAL A 89 -2.13 14.09 10.23
CA VAL A 89 -3.33 13.32 10.59
C VAL A 89 -2.97 11.89 10.92
N THR A 90 -3.65 11.35 11.94
CA THR A 90 -3.63 9.93 12.29
C THR A 90 -5.05 9.40 12.36
N PHE A 91 -5.16 8.09 12.31
CA PHE A 91 -6.38 7.34 12.20
C PHE A 91 -6.32 6.16 13.15
N ASP A 92 -7.41 6.01 13.89
CA ASP A 92 -7.58 4.94 14.86
C ASP A 92 -8.95 4.31 14.68
N PHE A 93 -9.09 3.05 15.10
CA PHE A 93 -10.41 2.43 15.19
C PHE A 93 -11.26 3.15 16.24
N LYS A 94 -12.57 3.21 16.02
CA LYS A 94 -13.50 3.53 17.10
C LYS A 94 -13.43 2.46 18.18
N LYS A 95 -13.90 2.82 19.38
CA LYS A 95 -13.76 2.03 20.60
C LYS A 95 -14.26 0.60 20.42
N GLU A 96 -15.43 0.43 19.81
CA GLU A 96 -16.05 -0.87 19.57
C GLU A 96 -15.14 -1.75 18.71
N GLU A 97 -14.66 -1.21 17.59
CA GLU A 97 -13.82 -1.94 16.64
C GLU A 97 -12.41 -2.22 17.18
N ALA A 98 -11.85 -1.27 17.94
CA ALA A 98 -10.60 -1.47 18.66
C ALA A 98 -10.70 -2.63 19.67
N GLN A 99 -11.86 -2.80 20.32
CA GLN A 99 -12.08 -3.92 21.22
C GLN A 99 -12.13 -5.25 20.47
N ILE A 100 -12.78 -5.31 19.30
CA ILE A 100 -12.81 -6.53 18.49
C ILE A 100 -11.41 -6.87 17.96
N ALA A 101 -10.70 -5.88 17.41
CA ALA A 101 -9.32 -6.04 16.97
C ALA A 101 -8.42 -6.57 18.10
N SER A 102 -8.56 -6.02 19.31
CA SER A 102 -7.85 -6.48 20.49
C SER A 102 -8.19 -7.93 20.88
N ARG A 103 -9.46 -8.33 20.81
CA ARG A 103 -9.86 -9.72 21.08
C ARG A 103 -9.24 -10.69 20.08
N ILE A 104 -9.20 -10.35 18.80
CA ILE A 104 -8.55 -11.18 17.78
C ILE A 104 -7.03 -11.28 18.06
N LEU A 105 -6.37 -10.15 18.30
CA LEU A 105 -4.91 -10.10 18.46
C LEU A 105 -4.41 -10.76 19.76
N ASN A 106 -5.22 -10.75 20.80
CA ASN A 106 -4.88 -11.28 22.12
C ASN A 106 -5.56 -12.62 22.46
N GLY A 107 -6.51 -13.08 21.64
CA GLY A 107 -7.19 -14.36 21.80
C GLY A 107 -6.29 -15.54 21.44
N SER A 108 -6.62 -16.73 21.94
CA SER A 108 -5.85 -17.96 21.66
C SER A 108 -6.00 -18.45 20.21
N ALA A 109 -7.15 -18.18 19.57
CA ALA A 109 -7.46 -18.61 18.21
C ALA A 109 -6.44 -18.13 17.16
N ILE A 110 -5.83 -16.95 17.34
CA ILE A 110 -4.81 -16.42 16.40
C ILE A 110 -3.61 -17.36 16.25
N ASN A 111 -3.31 -18.17 17.27
CA ASN A 111 -2.15 -19.07 17.27
C ASN A 111 -2.38 -20.35 16.46
N SER A 112 -3.63 -20.68 16.11
CA SER A 112 -3.97 -21.90 15.38
C SER A 112 -4.89 -21.68 14.18
N THR A 113 -5.36 -20.44 13.97
CA THR A 113 -6.15 -20.11 12.79
C THR A 113 -5.35 -20.30 11.51
N ARG A 114 -6.04 -20.77 10.46
CA ARG A 114 -5.48 -20.87 9.10
C ARG A 114 -5.26 -19.51 8.43
N ILE A 115 -5.85 -18.43 8.97
CA ILE A 115 -5.62 -17.08 8.47
C ILE A 115 -4.19 -16.64 8.84
N ASP A 116 -3.46 -16.08 7.88
CA ASP A 116 -2.10 -15.59 8.07
C ASP A 116 -2.02 -14.59 9.24
N GLN A 117 -1.17 -14.90 10.23
CA GLN A 117 -1.06 -14.09 11.44
C GLN A 117 -0.38 -12.74 11.18
N GLY A 118 0.49 -12.66 10.18
CA GLY A 118 1.08 -11.41 9.72
C GLY A 118 0.02 -10.49 9.12
N PHE A 119 -0.86 -11.06 8.30
CA PHE A 119 -2.02 -10.38 7.74
C PHE A 119 -2.95 -9.86 8.85
N LEU A 120 -3.30 -10.69 9.84
CA LEU A 120 -4.14 -10.26 10.97
C LEU A 120 -3.51 -9.09 11.72
N ARG A 121 -2.21 -9.17 12.04
CA ARG A 121 -1.48 -8.05 12.68
C ARG A 121 -1.46 -6.81 11.80
N TYR A 122 -1.36 -6.97 10.48
CA TYR A 122 -1.38 -5.87 9.53
C TYR A 122 -2.76 -5.19 9.48
N ILE A 123 -3.84 -5.93 9.18
CA ILE A 123 -5.17 -5.34 8.97
C ILE A 123 -5.89 -4.93 10.27
N LEU A 124 -5.40 -5.38 11.43
CA LEU A 124 -5.89 -4.97 12.74
C LEU A 124 -5.00 -3.92 13.40
N HIS A 125 -3.96 -3.44 12.72
CA HIS A 125 -3.19 -2.28 13.16
C HIS A 125 -3.85 -1.00 12.63
N PRO A 126 -4.06 0.04 13.45
CA PRO A 126 -4.66 1.30 13.04
C PRO A 126 -4.05 1.94 11.80
N ASP A 127 -2.71 1.93 11.69
CA ASP A 127 -1.99 2.45 10.50
C ASP A 127 -2.45 1.86 9.16
N HIS A 128 -3.04 0.66 9.14
CA HIS A 128 -3.39 -0.02 7.89
C HIS A 128 -4.88 -0.37 7.82
N GLY A 129 -5.45 -0.84 8.93
CA GLY A 129 -6.80 -1.38 9.01
C GLY A 129 -7.92 -0.35 9.12
N ALA A 130 -7.63 0.85 9.64
CA ALA A 130 -8.65 1.86 9.92
C ALA A 130 -9.40 2.33 8.66
N PHE A 131 -8.79 2.19 7.48
CA PHE A 131 -9.41 2.52 6.19
C PHE A 131 -9.75 1.34 5.30
N THR A 132 -9.12 0.19 5.52
CA THR A 132 -9.19 -0.94 4.58
C THR A 132 -10.21 -1.98 5.03
N ASN A 133 -10.56 -2.05 6.31
CA ASN A 133 -11.42 -3.11 6.87
C ASN A 133 -12.81 -2.60 7.36
N LEU A 134 -13.34 -1.53 6.75
CA LEU A 134 -14.63 -0.91 7.11
C LEU A 134 -15.78 -1.94 7.16
N GLY A 135 -16.28 -2.22 8.37
CA GLY A 135 -17.43 -3.12 8.60
C GLY A 135 -17.10 -4.62 8.53
N GLY A 136 -15.83 -4.97 8.31
CA GLY A 136 -15.39 -6.36 8.16
C GLY A 136 -14.81 -7.00 9.43
N ILE A 137 -14.42 -6.21 10.44
CA ILE A 137 -13.77 -6.73 11.66
C ILE A 137 -14.65 -7.75 12.42
N PRO A 138 -15.96 -7.52 12.66
CA PRO A 138 -16.79 -8.51 13.34
C PRO A 138 -16.86 -9.85 12.61
N PHE A 139 -16.97 -9.83 11.29
CA PHE A 139 -16.98 -11.04 10.47
C PHE A 139 -15.61 -11.73 10.50
N LEU A 140 -14.53 -10.95 10.44
CA LEU A 140 -13.17 -11.47 10.56
C LEU A 140 -12.95 -12.20 11.89
N GLU A 141 -13.45 -11.67 13.01
CA GLU A 141 -13.37 -12.36 14.32
C GLU A 141 -14.02 -13.75 14.24
N ARG A 142 -15.21 -13.85 13.63
CA ARG A 142 -15.87 -15.14 13.42
C ARG A 142 -15.05 -16.09 12.58
N MET A 143 -14.43 -15.61 11.49
CA MET A 143 -13.58 -16.44 10.63
C MET A 143 -12.30 -16.88 11.33
N VAL A 144 -11.64 -15.99 12.08
CA VAL A 144 -10.44 -16.33 12.87
C VAL A 144 -10.74 -17.49 13.81
N ASN A 145 -11.83 -17.38 14.58
CA ASN A 145 -12.18 -18.42 15.54
C ASN A 145 -12.63 -19.71 14.85
N LYS A 146 -13.49 -19.62 13.81
CA LYS A 146 -14.01 -20.79 13.11
C LYS A 146 -12.93 -21.64 12.45
N PHE A 147 -11.91 -21.00 11.88
CA PHE A 147 -10.83 -21.69 11.17
C PHE A 147 -9.58 -21.91 12.02
N SER A 148 -9.75 -21.88 13.35
CA SER A 148 -8.74 -22.24 14.36
C SER A 148 -9.06 -23.59 15.01
N ASN A 149 -8.22 -24.04 15.93
CA ASN A 149 -8.50 -25.25 16.72
C ASN A 149 -9.71 -25.11 17.66
N GLU A 150 -10.21 -23.88 17.87
CA GLU A 150 -11.41 -23.58 18.66
C GLU A 150 -12.69 -23.58 17.80
N GLY A 151 -12.58 -23.95 16.52
CA GLY A 151 -13.62 -23.81 15.50
C GLY A 151 -14.85 -24.70 15.68
N ASP A 152 -14.70 -25.83 16.36
CA ASP A 152 -15.80 -26.78 16.63
C ASP A 152 -16.73 -26.27 17.75
N ASP A 153 -16.19 -25.47 18.67
CA ASP A 153 -16.94 -24.85 19.77
C ASP A 153 -17.57 -23.51 19.39
N GLN A 154 -17.30 -23.00 18.18
CA GLN A 154 -17.86 -21.73 17.74
C GLN A 154 -19.36 -21.88 17.41
N PRO A 155 -20.20 -20.94 17.86
CA PRO A 155 -21.59 -20.93 17.45
C PRO A 155 -21.74 -20.61 15.95
N PRO A 156 -22.88 -21.00 15.34
CA PRO A 156 -23.30 -20.58 14.00
C PRO A 156 -23.14 -19.08 13.74
N LEU A 157 -23.04 -18.70 12.47
CA LEU A 157 -23.10 -17.27 12.13
C LEU A 157 -24.49 -16.72 12.44
N GLY A 158 -24.53 -15.59 13.14
CA GLY A 158 -25.78 -14.94 13.49
C GLY A 158 -26.39 -14.16 12.32
N SER A 159 -27.66 -13.79 12.47
CA SER A 159 -28.43 -13.03 11.47
C SER A 159 -27.82 -11.67 11.10
N GLU A 160 -26.93 -11.12 11.94
CA GLU A 160 -26.17 -9.92 11.66
C GLU A 160 -25.31 -10.00 10.39
N PHE A 161 -24.96 -11.22 9.94
CA PHE A 161 -24.17 -11.46 8.73
C PHE A 161 -25.02 -11.78 7.48
N ALA A 162 -26.35 -11.80 7.59
CA ALA A 162 -27.24 -12.12 6.48
C ALA A 162 -27.25 -11.05 5.36
N THR A 163 -26.74 -9.85 5.63
CA THR A 163 -26.61 -8.78 4.65
C THR A 163 -25.35 -7.99 4.91
N PHE A 164 -24.49 -7.89 3.89
CA PHE A 164 -23.28 -7.09 4.00
C PHE A 164 -23.61 -5.60 4.05
N LYS A 165 -23.15 -4.93 5.11
CA LYS A 165 -23.27 -3.48 5.27
C LYS A 165 -21.89 -2.86 5.33
N LYS A 166 -21.52 -2.17 4.26
CA LYS A 166 -20.35 -1.29 4.30
C LYS A 166 -20.71 -0.07 5.16
N ILE A 167 -20.00 0.10 6.26
CA ILE A 167 -20.18 1.25 7.15
C ILE A 167 -19.36 2.45 6.66
N SER A 168 -19.80 3.65 7.06
CA SER A 168 -19.08 4.88 6.78
C SER A 168 -17.76 4.91 7.55
N PHE A 169 -16.80 5.71 7.07
CA PHE A 169 -15.55 5.91 7.81
C PHE A 169 -15.83 6.50 9.20
N GLU A 170 -16.77 7.45 9.27
CA GLU A 170 -17.15 8.15 10.47
C GLU A 170 -17.74 7.22 11.54
N ASP A 171 -18.35 6.11 11.13
CA ASP A 171 -18.91 5.09 12.05
C ASP A 171 -17.89 4.06 12.51
N TYR A 172 -16.73 3.97 11.84
CA TYR A 172 -15.74 2.92 12.07
C TYR A 172 -14.43 3.41 12.69
N ALA A 173 -13.99 4.61 12.33
CA ALA A 173 -12.68 5.14 12.66
C ALA A 173 -12.75 6.59 13.12
N VAL A 174 -11.72 6.99 13.85
CA VAL A 174 -11.50 8.34 14.35
C VAL A 174 -10.32 8.94 13.61
N ARG A 175 -10.49 10.17 13.11
CA ARG A 175 -9.40 10.97 12.57
C ARG A 175 -8.95 11.99 13.61
N THR A 176 -7.66 11.99 13.92
CA THR A 176 -7.03 12.95 14.82
C THR A 176 -6.09 13.86 14.04
N THR A 177 -6.31 15.17 14.12
CA THR A 177 -5.40 16.17 13.54
C THR A 177 -4.45 16.68 14.61
N ASN A 178 -3.14 16.50 14.41
CA ASN A 178 -2.12 17.07 15.27
C ASN A 178 -1.66 18.43 14.70
N LYS A 179 -2.12 19.50 15.35
CA LYS A 179 -1.80 20.88 14.94
C LYS A 179 -0.37 21.32 15.25
N ALA A 180 0.37 20.57 16.06
CA ALA A 180 1.77 20.87 16.38
C ALA A 180 2.75 20.36 15.31
N ILE A 181 2.33 19.42 14.45
CA ILE A 181 3.17 18.84 13.41
C ILE A 181 2.68 19.31 12.04
N ARG A 182 3.55 20.03 11.32
CA ARG A 182 3.30 20.52 9.97
C ARG A 182 3.97 19.65 8.92
N LEU A 183 3.37 19.61 7.73
CA LEU A 183 4.02 19.14 6.52
C LEU A 183 5.30 19.96 6.36
N PRO A 184 6.48 19.33 6.26
CA PRO A 184 7.71 20.06 6.02
C PRO A 184 7.57 20.89 4.75
N PRO A 185 8.18 22.09 4.71
CA PRO A 185 8.16 22.91 3.50
C PRO A 185 8.72 22.11 2.32
N ASP A 186 8.13 22.33 1.14
CA ASP A 186 8.61 21.72 -0.09
C ASP A 186 10.06 22.15 -0.35
N LYS A 187 10.93 21.17 -0.58
CA LYS A 187 12.34 21.35 -0.90
C LYS A 187 12.66 20.91 -2.32
N SER A 188 11.65 20.74 -3.16
CA SER A 188 11.82 20.52 -4.59
C SER A 188 12.61 21.69 -5.16
N VAL A 189 13.70 21.41 -5.87
CA VAL A 189 14.57 22.43 -6.46
C VAL A 189 13.97 22.99 -7.76
N ALA A 190 13.25 22.15 -8.49
CA ALA A 190 12.61 22.50 -9.75
C ALA A 190 11.23 21.85 -9.84
N VAL A 191 10.35 22.47 -10.61
CA VAL A 191 8.99 22.01 -10.89
C VAL A 191 8.72 22.12 -12.39
N VAL A 192 7.83 21.28 -12.90
CA VAL A 192 7.35 21.39 -14.28
C VAL A 192 6.01 22.11 -14.27
N ILE A 193 5.96 23.27 -14.92
CA ILE A 193 4.74 24.07 -15.07
C ILE A 193 4.42 24.11 -16.57
N ASN A 194 3.27 23.55 -16.97
CA ASN A 194 2.85 23.47 -18.38
C ASN A 194 3.91 22.85 -19.32
N GLY A 195 4.62 21.82 -18.85
CA GLY A 195 5.67 21.14 -19.62
C GLY A 195 7.05 21.83 -19.60
N VAL A 196 7.20 22.97 -18.91
CA VAL A 196 8.46 23.70 -18.81
C VAL A 196 9.07 23.56 -17.41
N TRP A 197 10.33 23.16 -17.34
CA TRP A 197 11.10 23.11 -16.10
C TRP A 197 11.39 24.52 -15.58
N SER A 198 11.06 24.78 -14.33
CA SER A 198 11.26 26.06 -13.64
C SER A 198 11.83 25.82 -12.25
N LEU A 199 12.79 26.67 -11.83
CA LEU A 199 13.32 26.61 -10.47
C LEU A 199 12.28 27.08 -9.46
N THR A 200 12.21 26.39 -8.33
CA THR A 200 11.47 26.85 -7.17
C THR A 200 12.25 27.97 -6.46
N GLU A 201 11.56 28.71 -5.58
CA GLU A 201 12.19 29.65 -4.65
C GLU A 201 13.34 28.99 -3.87
N TYR A 202 13.12 27.76 -3.37
CA TYR A 202 14.12 26.99 -2.67
C TYR A 202 15.32 26.63 -3.56
N GLY A 203 15.06 26.19 -4.80
CA GLY A 203 16.12 25.87 -5.76
C GLY A 203 17.00 27.08 -6.09
N LYS A 204 16.39 28.26 -6.29
CA LYS A 204 17.11 29.52 -6.48
C LYS A 204 17.95 29.87 -5.26
N ALA A 205 17.38 29.78 -4.05
CA ALA A 205 18.08 30.08 -2.81
C ALA A 205 19.28 29.14 -2.55
N CYS A 206 19.20 27.88 -3.00
CA CYS A 206 20.30 26.92 -2.96
C CYS A 206 21.31 27.09 -4.10
N GLY A 207 21.14 28.08 -4.98
CA GLY A 207 22.08 28.41 -6.05
C GLY A 207 22.02 27.48 -7.26
N TYR A 208 20.92 26.72 -7.43
CA TYR A 208 20.72 25.92 -8.64
C TYR A 208 20.40 26.81 -9.84
N ALA A 209 20.80 26.37 -11.02
CA ALA A 209 20.43 26.97 -12.29
C ALA A 209 19.71 25.93 -13.18
N ILE A 210 18.82 26.40 -14.07
CA ILE A 210 18.22 25.59 -15.13
C ILE A 210 18.64 26.20 -16.46
N ASP A 211 19.20 25.36 -17.33
CA ASP A 211 19.41 25.70 -18.72
C ASP A 211 18.05 25.74 -19.44
N SER A 212 17.68 26.91 -19.95
CA SER A 212 16.39 27.11 -20.63
C SER A 212 16.27 26.41 -21.99
N ALA A 213 17.38 26.05 -22.63
CA ALA A 213 17.41 25.35 -23.92
C ALA A 213 17.31 23.83 -23.75
N THR A 214 17.89 23.28 -22.69
CA THR A 214 17.96 21.82 -22.46
C THR A 214 17.07 21.34 -21.30
N GLY A 215 16.60 22.24 -20.44
CA GLY A 215 15.89 21.91 -19.20
C GLY A 215 16.78 21.29 -18.13
N ARG A 216 18.11 21.29 -18.33
CA ARG A 216 19.05 20.61 -17.43
C ARG A 216 19.31 21.45 -16.18
N LEU A 217 19.24 20.79 -15.03
CA LEU A 217 19.55 21.38 -13.73
C LEU A 217 21.06 21.32 -13.47
N SER A 218 21.67 22.41 -13.01
CA SER A 218 23.06 22.47 -12.56
C SER A 218 23.18 22.94 -11.11
N THR A 219 24.16 22.40 -10.39
CA THR A 219 24.46 22.76 -9.00
C THR A 219 25.45 23.93 -8.94
N PRO A 220 25.57 24.63 -7.78
CA PRO A 220 26.60 25.67 -7.61
C PRO A 220 28.03 25.19 -7.90
N SER A 221 28.31 23.89 -7.69
CA SER A 221 29.59 23.24 -7.98
C SER A 221 29.87 23.07 -9.48
N ASP A 222 28.85 23.13 -10.33
CA ASP A 222 28.98 22.97 -11.78
C ASP A 222 29.25 24.31 -12.48
N SER A 223 29.58 25.36 -11.71
CA SER A 223 29.95 26.67 -12.25
C SER A 223 31.18 26.53 -13.17
N PRO A 224 31.15 27.09 -14.40
CA PRO A 224 32.16 26.88 -15.44
C PRO A 224 33.48 27.65 -15.21
N GLY A 225 33.97 27.66 -13.97
CA GLY A 225 35.18 28.36 -13.53
C GLY A 225 36.34 27.46 -13.10
N GLU A 226 36.10 26.20 -12.76
CA GLU A 226 37.17 25.29 -12.34
C GLU A 226 37.54 24.36 -13.50
N LYS A 227 38.60 24.75 -14.22
CA LYS A 227 39.25 23.88 -15.20
C LYS A 227 39.84 22.68 -14.45
N THR A 228 39.13 21.56 -14.44
CA THR A 228 39.74 20.26 -14.16
C THR A 228 40.91 20.09 -15.14
N PRO A 229 42.16 19.85 -14.68
CA PRO A 229 43.24 19.52 -15.59
C PRO A 229 42.85 18.23 -16.33
N PRO A 230 43.23 18.08 -17.62
CA PRO A 230 42.92 16.86 -18.34
C PRO A 230 43.53 15.67 -17.60
N PRO A 231 42.85 14.50 -17.53
CA PRO A 231 43.49 13.30 -17.04
C PRO A 231 44.67 12.98 -17.94
N SER A 232 45.84 12.78 -17.32
CA SER A 232 47.05 12.31 -18.00
C SER A 232 46.74 11.10 -18.88
N THR A 233 46.96 11.25 -20.18
CA THR A 233 46.97 10.13 -21.12
C THR A 233 48.18 9.26 -20.83
N LEU A 234 47.95 8.11 -20.20
CA LEU A 234 48.89 6.98 -20.18
C LEU A 234 48.12 5.66 -20.30
N GLY A 235 47.85 5.31 -21.56
CA GLY A 235 47.90 3.95 -22.11
C GLY A 235 46.86 2.91 -21.68
N VAL A 236 45.77 2.76 -22.46
CA VAL A 236 45.12 1.47 -22.80
C VAL A 236 44.45 1.62 -24.19
N PRO A 237 44.50 0.62 -25.10
CA PRO A 237 44.04 0.75 -26.48
C PRO A 237 42.51 0.80 -26.63
N ALA A 238 42.08 1.47 -27.69
CA ALA A 238 40.69 1.65 -28.09
C ALA A 238 40.03 0.34 -28.56
N THR A 239 38.92 -0.05 -27.92
CA THR A 239 37.79 -0.72 -28.59
C THR A 239 36.47 -0.38 -27.88
N ASP A 240 35.56 0.20 -28.66
CA ASP A 240 34.11 0.35 -28.51
C ASP A 240 33.50 0.62 -27.12
N ALA A 241 33.14 1.88 -26.90
CA ALA A 241 32.08 2.25 -25.95
C ALA A 241 31.33 3.51 -26.43
N ALA A 242 30.65 3.40 -27.57
CA ALA A 242 29.52 4.27 -27.88
C ALA A 242 28.25 3.63 -27.29
N ASN A 243 27.41 4.44 -26.64
CA ASN A 243 26.12 4.13 -26.00
C ASN A 243 26.18 3.74 -24.52
N ARG A 244 26.43 4.73 -23.66
CA ARG A 244 25.88 4.75 -22.30
C ARG A 244 24.73 5.75 -22.25
N THR A 245 23.50 5.23 -22.20
CA THR A 245 22.26 6.00 -22.05
C THR A 245 22.03 6.36 -20.58
N ILE A 246 21.22 7.41 -20.37
CA ILE A 246 20.88 8.15 -19.13
C ILE A 246 20.61 7.30 -17.86
N LEU A 247 20.34 6.00 -17.98
CA LEU A 247 20.04 5.12 -16.85
C LEU A 247 21.27 4.70 -16.02
N ASP A 248 22.48 4.66 -16.60
CA ASP A 248 23.67 4.21 -15.85
C ASP A 248 24.19 5.28 -14.86
N ALA A 249 23.95 6.56 -15.13
CA ALA A 249 24.39 7.66 -14.27
C ALA A 249 23.56 7.81 -12.97
N LEU A 250 22.44 7.09 -12.86
CA LEU A 250 21.59 7.09 -11.66
C LEU A 250 21.92 5.94 -10.69
N ALA A 251 22.85 5.04 -11.04
CA ALA A 251 23.17 3.87 -10.23
C ALA A 251 24.28 4.08 -9.18
N GLU A 252 25.16 5.08 -9.34
CA GLU A 252 26.37 5.20 -8.51
C GLU A 252 26.24 6.06 -7.25
N THR A 253 25.14 6.80 -7.06
CA THR A 253 24.89 7.54 -5.81
C THR A 253 23.71 6.92 -5.07
N ARG A 254 23.97 5.81 -4.39
CA ARG A 254 23.01 5.17 -3.48
C ARG A 254 23.41 5.41 -2.02
N ASP A 255 23.31 6.66 -1.57
CA ASP A 255 22.83 6.89 -0.21
C ASP A 255 21.31 6.82 -0.26
N GLN A 256 20.74 5.84 0.46
CA GLN A 256 19.31 5.56 0.43
C GLN A 256 18.49 6.81 0.82
N PRO A 257 17.65 7.36 -0.08
CA PRO A 257 16.62 8.27 0.36
C PRO A 257 15.52 7.43 1.01
N THR A 258 15.17 7.76 2.26
CA THR A 258 13.91 7.33 2.84
C THR A 258 12.78 7.75 1.89
N PRO A 259 11.89 6.84 1.46
CA PRO A 259 10.90 7.17 0.45
C PRO A 259 9.87 8.14 1.07
N ARG A 260 9.96 9.43 0.70
CA ARG A 260 8.84 10.36 0.82
C ARG A 260 7.82 9.98 -0.25
N TRP A 261 6.76 9.30 0.18
CA TRP A 261 5.66 8.96 -0.71
C TRP A 261 4.59 10.06 -0.66
N ILE A 262 4.46 10.78 -1.76
CA ILE A 262 3.29 11.60 -2.06
C ILE A 262 2.24 10.62 -2.59
N TRP A 263 1.12 10.52 -1.89
CA TRP A 263 -0.01 9.66 -2.24
C TRP A 263 -0.35 9.75 -3.75
N PRO A 264 -0.20 8.67 -4.53
CA PRO A 264 -0.86 8.58 -5.81
C PRO A 264 -2.36 8.43 -5.55
N GLY A 265 -3.15 9.36 -6.10
CA GLY A 265 -4.61 9.40 -6.01
C GLY A 265 -5.35 8.14 -6.47
N HIS A 266 -4.66 7.07 -6.87
CA HIS A 266 -5.26 5.79 -7.25
C HIS A 266 -6.05 5.10 -6.12
N LEU A 267 -5.69 5.30 -4.84
CA LEU A 267 -6.49 4.81 -3.71
C LEU A 267 -7.84 5.57 -3.59
N PHE A 268 -7.87 6.85 -3.96
CA PHE A 268 -9.09 7.64 -4.03
C PHE A 268 -9.94 7.31 -5.27
N THR A 269 -9.33 6.89 -6.38
CA THR A 269 -10.04 6.51 -7.61
C THR A 269 -10.82 5.21 -7.44
N ILE A 270 -10.29 4.24 -6.68
CA ILE A 270 -10.97 2.95 -6.43
C ILE A 270 -12.21 3.13 -5.55
N LEU A 271 -12.23 4.11 -4.63
CA LEU A 271 -13.37 4.36 -3.74
C LEU A 271 -14.45 5.28 -4.33
N ARG A 272 -14.14 6.09 -5.36
CA ARG A 272 -15.14 6.97 -6.01
C ARG A 272 -15.99 6.29 -7.08
N ASN A 273 -15.56 5.13 -7.60
CA ASN A 273 -16.22 4.48 -8.74
C ASN A 273 -17.18 3.35 -8.37
N ILE A 274 -17.50 3.18 -7.09
CA ILE A 274 -18.56 2.28 -6.63
C ILE A 274 -19.69 3.14 -6.10
N LYS A 275 -20.54 3.63 -7.01
CA LYS A 275 -21.86 4.17 -6.68
C LYS A 275 -22.84 2.99 -6.44
N PRO A 276 -23.91 3.19 -5.66
CA PRO A 276 -24.77 2.14 -5.11
C PRO A 276 -25.35 1.19 -6.16
#